data_AF-A0ABD3CTA4-F1
#
_entry.id   AF-A0ABD3CTA4-F1
#
_cell.length_a   1.000
_cell.length_b   1.000
_cell.length_c   1.000
_cell.angle_alpha   90.00
_cell.angle_beta   90.00
_cell.angle_gamma   90.00
#
_symmetry.space_group_name_H-M   'P 1'
#
loop_
_entity.id
_entity.type
_entity.pdbx_description
1 polymer ?
#
loop_
_entity_poly.entity_id
_entity_poly.type
_entity_poly.pdbx_seq_one_letter_code
_entity_poly.pdbx_strand_id
1 'polypeptide(L)'
;MEDWLRLVISCFPIIISERMQGTKPDRKVSLKEKEALYKLFRKQRQASSVVINSPPSVQKLLSELIVISIAYCWDFFEEIDWKFVLQQFRFWVEAAVVMMEEIVKNVNCTWTNECNEVNSSLIKLEKMVVISDPFLIELARNALVGVSLFSYALELDDLIFEGILRLFFCTAAAEAITNLCSNEASYIIASSRLEHHKFWELVAACAVQSSTRARGKAIKSFEILGLSTGAINSLYALLFSCKPLPPLQLAAFSLLLSETVAPLAFTSDNDKAFDVGTSDKEDSVDLSSAGMIVLREEISYKLEKPPYEILQMDLVAPERVNVLVAWCLLLSHIASLSSSSPKRARLIQYVQDSTNSGILDCLFQNIPLDILMGTNSRKKDIELPAAVSEAANAATRAITTSSVLYSLESLWPITPESMALLAGAAFGMMVHCLPSYVRGWFCDIRDRSKSSSIESFTKASCSPMLISNELSEVKKAKLAEDNFFISVSTSTKEVVATYSKDETGMGMSIRFPPSYPLKNVEIDGTRSFGISVLKCRDLLKSLTPFVHNRMAWLKQ
;
A
#
# COMPACT_ATOMS: atom_id res chain seq x y z
N MET A 1 8.40 19.43 44.03
CA MET A 1 9.12 18.34 43.33
C MET A 1 8.70 18.21 41.87
N GLU A 2 7.41 18.31 41.56
CA GLU A 2 6.92 18.27 40.17
C GLU A 2 7.53 19.35 39.27
N ASP A 3 7.63 20.60 39.74
CA ASP A 3 8.22 21.70 38.94
C ASP A 3 9.70 21.50 38.60
N TRP A 4 10.45 20.88 39.52
CA TRP A 4 11.85 20.53 39.28
C TRP A 4 11.97 19.43 38.22
N LEU A 5 11.11 18.40 38.26
CA LEU A 5 11.07 17.36 37.24
C LEU A 5 10.69 17.92 35.87
N ARG A 6 9.74 18.85 35.80
CA ARG A 6 9.39 19.56 34.56
C ARG A 6 10.57 20.35 33.99
N LEU A 7 11.30 21.04 34.86
CA LEU A 7 12.52 21.75 34.47
C LEU A 7 13.54 20.78 33.88
N VAL A 8 13.80 19.64 34.54
CA VAL A 8 14.70 18.61 34.03
C VAL A 8 14.23 18.09 32.67
N ILE A 9 12.94 17.78 32.51
CA ILE A 9 12.34 17.31 31.25
C ILE A 9 12.55 18.34 30.13
N SER A 10 12.37 19.63 30.41
CA SER A 10 12.56 20.70 29.41
C SER A 10 14.00 20.84 28.90
N CYS A 11 14.99 20.37 29.66
CA CYS A 11 16.40 20.38 29.27
C CYS A 11 16.76 19.30 28.24
N PHE A 12 15.87 18.34 27.98
CA PHE A 12 16.08 17.20 27.08
C PHE A 12 14.99 17.12 25.98
N PRO A 13 14.96 18.09 25.04
CA PRO A 13 13.93 18.13 23.99
C PRO A 13 14.02 16.93 23.04
N ILE A 14 12.87 16.44 22.58
CA ILE A 14 12.78 15.36 21.58
C ILE A 14 12.04 15.92 20.37
N ILE A 15 12.64 15.76 19.19
CA ILE A 15 11.98 16.11 17.94
C ILE A 15 11.13 14.91 17.51
N ILE A 16 9.82 15.15 17.40
CA ILE A 16 8.90 14.24 16.75
C ILE A 16 8.76 14.74 15.31
N SER A 17 9.44 14.07 14.38
CA SER A 17 9.40 14.46 12.97
C SER A 17 8.01 14.11 12.40
N GLU A 18 7.45 15.02 11.62
CA GLU A 18 6.21 14.77 10.88
C GLU A 18 6.43 13.75 9.75
N ARG A 19 5.34 13.12 9.32
CA ARG A 19 5.24 12.14 8.23
C ARG A 19 6.04 10.86 8.44
N MET A 20 5.94 10.26 9.63
CA MET A 20 6.60 8.98 9.96
C MET A 20 8.15 9.00 9.87
N GLN A 21 8.80 10.17 9.82
CA GLN A 21 10.26 10.30 9.69
C GLN A 21 11.06 9.95 10.97
N GLY A 22 10.36 9.45 11.99
CA GLY A 22 10.92 8.97 13.25
C GLY A 22 11.18 10.07 14.26
N THR A 23 11.39 9.63 15.50
CA THR A 23 11.66 10.49 16.66
C THR A 23 13.16 10.51 16.94
N LYS A 24 13.72 11.68 17.26
CA LYS A 24 15.16 11.83 17.51
C LYS A 24 15.44 12.81 18.65
N PRO A 25 16.52 12.58 19.42
CA PRO A 25 16.98 13.56 20.40
C PRO A 25 17.48 14.82 19.67
N ASP A 26 17.04 15.99 20.12
CA ASP A 26 17.39 17.29 19.53
C ASP A 26 18.83 17.71 19.89
N ARG A 27 19.29 17.33 21.08
CA ARG A 27 20.58 17.76 21.63
C ARG A 27 21.56 16.61 21.76
N LYS A 28 22.86 16.88 21.56
CA LYS A 28 23.92 15.98 22.03
C LYS A 28 24.21 16.25 23.50
N VAL A 29 24.09 15.21 24.32
CA VAL A 29 24.19 15.28 25.79
C VAL A 29 25.51 14.68 26.25
N SER A 30 26.14 15.28 27.26
CA SER A 30 27.39 14.79 27.84
C SER A 30 27.19 13.50 28.64
N LEU A 31 28.24 12.69 28.78
CA LEU A 31 28.17 11.43 29.53
C LEU A 31 27.75 11.63 31.00
N LYS A 32 28.14 12.74 31.63
CA LYS A 32 27.73 13.10 33.00
C LYS A 32 26.23 13.40 33.11
N GLU A 33 25.68 14.14 32.14
CA GLU A 33 24.25 14.42 32.09
C GLU A 33 23.45 13.13 31.87
N LYS A 34 23.94 12.23 31.00
CA LYS A 34 23.33 10.92 30.78
C LYS A 34 23.29 10.07 32.06
N GLU A 35 24.41 9.99 32.78
CA GLU A 35 24.49 9.25 34.04
C GLU A 35 23.55 9.83 35.11
N ALA A 36 23.43 11.15 35.20
CA ALA A 36 22.53 11.82 36.14
C ALA A 36 21.06 11.52 35.82
N LEU A 37 20.69 11.57 34.54
CA LEU A 37 19.35 11.23 34.05
C LEU A 37 19.03 9.75 34.32
N TYR A 38 19.97 8.85 34.06
CA TYR A 38 19.80 7.42 34.34
C TYR A 38 19.62 7.12 35.84
N LYS A 39 20.40 7.79 36.71
CA LYS A 39 20.23 7.69 38.18
C LYS A 39 18.86 8.19 38.63
N LEU A 40 18.36 9.27 38.03
CA LEU A 40 17.02 9.80 38.31
C LEU A 40 15.93 8.79 37.91
N PHE A 41 16.02 8.23 36.70
CA PHE A 41 15.12 7.19 36.23
C PHE A 41 15.09 5.99 37.19
N ARG A 42 16.26 5.48 37.61
CA ARG A 42 16.34 4.35 38.56
C ARG A 42 15.70 4.64 39.90
N LYS A 43 15.93 5.83 40.46
CA LYS A 43 15.29 6.25 41.72
C LYS A 43 13.78 6.28 41.57
N GLN A 44 13.28 6.81 40.46
CA GLN A 44 11.85 6.86 40.20
C GLN A 44 11.27 5.46 40.01
N ARG A 45 11.97 4.58 39.29
CA ARG A 45 11.58 3.17 39.12
C ARG A 45 11.39 2.46 40.47
N GLN A 46 12.37 2.60 41.37
CA GLN A 46 12.33 1.96 42.69
C GLN A 46 11.21 2.49 43.58
N ALA A 47 10.89 3.78 43.48
CA ALA A 47 9.74 4.37 44.15
C ALA A 47 8.40 3.95 43.51
N SER A 48 8.41 3.57 42.22
CA SER A 48 7.23 3.33 41.40
C SER A 48 6.69 1.90 41.36
N SER A 49 7.21 0.96 42.17
CA SER A 49 6.63 -0.39 42.29
C SER A 49 5.16 -0.41 42.79
N VAL A 50 4.59 0.76 43.12
CA VAL A 50 3.24 1.00 43.65
C VAL A 50 2.33 1.80 42.66
N VAL A 51 2.77 2.05 41.42
CA VAL A 51 2.23 3.13 40.54
C VAL A 51 0.85 2.93 39.90
N ILE A 52 0.23 1.74 40.02
CA ILE A 52 -1.12 1.49 39.48
C ILE A 52 -2.16 2.48 40.06
N ASN A 53 -1.90 3.08 41.24
CA ASN A 53 -2.78 4.06 41.90
C ASN A 53 -2.14 5.45 42.13
N SER A 54 -1.15 5.84 41.34
CA SER A 54 -0.51 7.17 41.47
C SER A 54 -1.36 8.28 40.83
N PRO A 55 -1.30 9.53 41.34
CA PRO A 55 -2.09 10.64 40.80
C PRO A 55 -1.71 10.96 39.34
N PRO A 56 -2.64 11.50 38.52
CA PRO A 56 -2.43 11.74 37.09
C PRO A 56 -1.20 12.60 36.77
N SER A 57 -0.91 13.62 37.59
CA SER A 57 0.27 14.49 37.41
C SER A 57 1.58 13.70 37.47
N VAL A 58 1.67 12.74 38.39
CA VAL A 58 2.85 11.91 38.60
C VAL A 58 3.01 10.89 37.47
N GLN A 59 1.93 10.29 37.00
CA GLN A 59 1.96 9.37 35.85
C GLN A 59 2.39 10.09 34.57
N LYS A 60 1.92 11.33 34.34
CA LYS A 60 2.36 12.15 33.21
C LYS A 60 3.88 12.40 33.25
N LEU A 61 4.37 12.91 34.38
CA LEU A 61 5.81 13.20 34.54
C LEU A 61 6.66 11.92 34.44
N LEU A 62 6.15 10.79 34.94
CA LEU A 62 6.80 9.50 34.78
C LEU A 62 6.87 9.12 33.30
N SER A 63 5.78 9.23 32.55
CA SER A 63 5.77 8.90 31.11
C SER A 63 6.75 9.75 30.31
N GLU A 64 6.83 11.06 30.59
CA GLU A 64 7.80 11.97 29.96
C GLU A 64 9.24 11.62 30.34
N LEU A 65 9.50 11.33 31.62
CA LEU A 65 10.81 10.92 32.11
C LEU A 65 11.28 9.61 31.47
N ILE A 66 10.39 8.62 31.32
CA ILE A 66 10.72 7.34 30.67
C ILE A 66 11.16 7.59 29.22
N VAL A 67 10.37 8.35 28.46
CA VAL A 67 10.66 8.64 27.05
C VAL A 67 11.99 9.37 26.88
N ILE A 68 12.26 10.38 27.71
CA ILE A 68 13.54 11.10 27.71
C ILE A 68 14.70 10.18 28.08
N SER A 69 14.51 9.31 29.08
CA SER A 69 15.55 8.37 29.51
C SER A 69 15.91 7.38 28.39
N ILE A 70 14.92 6.93 27.60
CA ILE A 70 15.16 6.10 26.42
C ILE A 70 15.88 6.91 25.33
N ALA A 71 15.41 8.11 25.01
CA ALA A 71 16.00 8.93 23.94
C ALA A 71 17.49 9.22 24.15
N TYR A 72 17.91 9.44 25.41
CA TYR A 72 19.24 9.93 25.73
C TYR A 72 20.16 8.91 26.41
N CYS A 73 19.61 7.93 27.12
CA CYS A 73 20.36 7.03 28.02
C CYS A 73 20.05 5.54 27.85
N TRP A 74 19.42 5.12 26.74
CA TRP A 74 19.10 3.71 26.50
C TRP A 74 20.33 2.78 26.58
N ASP A 75 21.51 3.31 26.29
CA ASP A 75 22.81 2.62 26.36
C ASP A 75 23.17 2.13 27.77
N PHE A 76 22.59 2.73 28.81
CA PHE A 76 22.84 2.36 30.21
C PHE A 76 21.81 1.37 30.78
N PHE A 77 20.76 1.02 30.03
CA PHE A 77 19.64 0.25 30.58
C PHE A 77 19.98 -1.23 30.72
N GLU A 78 19.72 -1.77 31.91
CA GLU A 78 19.79 -3.22 32.17
C GLU A 78 18.45 -3.90 31.80
N GLU A 79 18.44 -5.24 31.74
CA GLU A 79 17.24 -6.02 31.39
C GLU A 79 16.02 -5.68 32.28
N ILE A 80 16.24 -5.40 33.57
CA ILE A 80 15.18 -5.01 34.51
C ILE A 80 14.65 -3.60 34.20
N ASP A 81 15.50 -2.70 33.69
CA ASP A 81 15.09 -1.36 33.27
C ASP A 81 14.15 -1.48 32.06
N TRP A 82 14.51 -2.31 31.08
CA TRP A 82 13.70 -2.59 29.90
C TRP A 82 12.37 -3.28 30.22
N LYS A 83 12.37 -4.30 31.08
CA LYS A 83 11.12 -4.97 31.51
C LYS A 83 10.13 -3.98 32.13
N PHE A 84 10.61 -3.07 32.98
CA PHE A 84 9.78 -2.03 33.58
C PHE A 84 9.19 -1.10 32.51
N VAL A 85 10.02 -0.59 31.59
CA VAL A 85 9.58 0.32 30.52
C VAL A 85 8.53 -0.34 29.63
N LEU A 86 8.78 -1.56 29.16
CA LEU A 86 7.85 -2.29 28.30
C LEU A 86 6.53 -2.57 29.01
N GLN A 87 6.57 -2.90 30.31
CA GLN A 87 5.36 -3.08 31.12
C GLN A 87 4.54 -1.78 31.23
N GLN A 88 5.19 -0.63 31.45
CA GLN A 88 4.49 0.66 31.51
C GLN A 88 3.91 1.05 30.16
N PHE A 89 4.65 0.88 29.07
CA PHE A 89 4.16 1.15 27.72
C PHE A 89 2.96 0.28 27.37
N ARG A 90 3.03 -1.02 27.65
CA ARG A 90 1.91 -1.93 27.46
C ARG A 90 0.69 -1.49 28.27
N PHE A 91 0.88 -1.12 29.53
CA PHE A 91 -0.21 -0.66 30.39
C PHE A 91 -0.90 0.60 29.85
N TRP A 92 -0.13 1.61 29.42
CA TRP A 92 -0.69 2.85 28.87
C TRP A 92 -1.37 2.65 27.51
N VAL A 93 -0.79 1.81 26.64
CA VAL A 93 -1.42 1.46 25.36
C VAL A 93 -2.72 0.68 25.60
N GLU A 94 -2.73 -0.32 26.47
CA GLU A 94 -3.93 -1.12 26.74
C GLU A 94 -5.05 -0.26 27.37
N ALA A 95 -4.72 0.70 28.23
CA ALA A 95 -5.72 1.63 28.77
C ALA A 95 -6.42 2.45 27.66
N ALA A 96 -5.66 2.90 26.65
CA ALA A 96 -6.22 3.56 25.48
C ALA A 96 -7.01 2.58 24.59
N VAL A 97 -6.55 1.32 24.44
CA VAL A 97 -7.26 0.27 23.69
C VAL A 97 -8.65 0.05 24.29
N VAL A 98 -8.75 -0.15 25.60
CA VAL A 98 -10.02 -0.40 26.28
C VAL A 98 -11.00 0.75 26.05
N MET A 99 -10.53 2.00 26.15
CA MET A 99 -11.34 3.18 25.86
C MET A 99 -11.84 3.19 24.41
N MET A 100 -10.95 2.97 23.43
CA MET A 100 -11.34 2.96 22.02
C MET A 100 -12.27 1.78 21.66
N GLU A 101 -12.10 0.64 22.32
CA GLU A 101 -12.98 -0.53 22.16
C GLU A 101 -14.37 -0.28 22.72
N GLU A 102 -14.47 0.44 23.84
CA GLU A 102 -15.76 0.88 24.37
C GLU A 102 -16.44 1.86 23.42
N ILE A 103 -15.71 2.84 22.89
CA ILE A 103 -16.24 3.80 21.90
C ILE A 103 -16.77 3.07 20.67
N VAL A 104 -15.99 2.19 20.04
CA VAL A 104 -16.42 1.49 18.81
C VAL A 104 -17.59 0.54 19.09
N LYS A 105 -17.64 -0.12 20.26
CA LYS A 105 -18.78 -0.95 20.65
C LYS A 105 -20.05 -0.12 20.81
N ASN A 106 -19.95 1.06 21.44
CA ASN A 106 -21.08 1.96 21.59
C ASN A 106 -21.57 2.47 20.23
N VAL A 107 -20.65 2.85 19.34
CA VAL A 107 -20.97 3.19 17.94
C VAL A 107 -21.68 2.02 17.26
N ASN A 108 -21.14 0.81 17.33
CA ASN A 108 -21.76 -0.37 16.74
C ASN A 108 -23.19 -0.60 17.27
N CYS A 109 -23.39 -0.57 18.60
CA CYS A 109 -24.70 -0.77 19.22
C CYS A 109 -25.73 0.30 18.81
N THR A 110 -25.32 1.57 18.71
CA THR A 110 -26.24 2.63 18.26
C THR A 110 -26.73 2.42 16.84
N TRP A 111 -25.84 2.00 15.94
CA TRP A 111 -26.16 1.92 14.51
C TRP A 111 -26.70 0.55 14.07
N THR A 112 -26.52 -0.52 14.87
CA THR A 112 -27.21 -1.80 14.63
C THR A 112 -28.66 -1.81 15.14
N ASN A 113 -28.99 -1.00 16.17
CA ASN A 113 -30.28 -1.07 16.85
C ASN A 113 -31.21 0.14 16.60
N GLU A 114 -30.68 1.33 16.25
CA GLU A 114 -31.46 2.59 16.18
C GLU A 114 -31.41 3.28 14.80
N CYS A 115 -31.64 2.55 13.70
CA CYS A 115 -31.60 3.13 12.34
C CYS A 115 -32.86 3.96 11.95
N ASN A 116 -33.79 4.21 12.89
CA ASN A 116 -35.08 4.86 12.58
C ASN A 116 -35.09 6.39 12.80
N GLU A 117 -34.16 6.96 13.56
CA GLU A 117 -34.03 8.42 13.78
C GLU A 117 -32.57 8.90 13.63
N VAL A 118 -32.13 9.12 12.39
CA VAL A 118 -30.75 9.49 12.05
C VAL A 118 -30.24 10.72 12.83
N ASN A 119 -31.08 11.74 13.05
CA ASN A 119 -30.66 12.97 13.73
C ASN A 119 -30.37 12.80 15.23
N SER A 120 -31.13 11.96 15.93
CA SER A 120 -30.90 11.69 17.36
C SER A 120 -29.65 10.82 17.54
N SER A 121 -29.41 9.88 16.62
CA SER A 121 -28.20 9.06 16.55
C SER A 121 -26.94 9.88 16.26
N LEU A 122 -27.01 10.92 15.40
CA LEU A 122 -25.88 11.82 15.13
C LEU A 122 -25.46 12.64 16.37
N ILE A 123 -26.43 13.19 17.12
CA ILE A 123 -26.13 13.95 18.36
C ILE A 123 -25.53 13.02 19.43
N LYS A 124 -26.01 11.78 19.52
CA LYS A 124 -25.40 10.75 20.39
C LYS A 124 -23.97 10.45 19.96
N LEU A 125 -23.73 10.30 18.65
CA LEU A 125 -22.41 10.04 18.08
C LEU A 125 -21.41 11.14 18.41
N GLU A 126 -21.76 12.42 18.20
CA GLU A 126 -20.87 13.54 18.54
C GLU A 126 -20.42 13.48 20.00
N LYS A 127 -21.31 13.11 20.93
CA LYS A 127 -20.98 12.98 22.35
C LYS A 127 -20.13 11.73 22.66
N MET A 128 -20.32 10.64 21.93
CA MET A 128 -19.59 9.38 22.13
C MET A 128 -18.16 9.43 21.58
N VAL A 129 -17.95 10.21 20.52
CA VAL A 129 -16.66 10.30 19.81
C VAL A 129 -15.69 11.25 20.52
N VAL A 130 -16.21 12.16 21.35
CA VAL A 130 -15.37 12.96 22.25
C VAL A 130 -14.67 12.03 23.22
N ILE A 131 -13.34 12.09 23.22
CA ILE A 131 -12.50 11.26 24.06
C ILE A 131 -12.83 11.56 25.54
N SER A 132 -13.42 10.57 26.21
CA SER A 132 -13.87 10.69 27.61
C SER A 132 -12.73 11.06 28.57
N ASP A 133 -11.51 10.58 28.29
CA ASP A 133 -10.33 10.91 29.07
C ASP A 133 -9.11 11.24 28.19
N PRO A 134 -8.86 12.53 27.90
CA PRO A 134 -7.69 12.98 27.14
C PRO A 134 -6.34 12.59 27.78
N PHE A 135 -6.33 12.30 29.08
CA PHE A 135 -5.12 11.92 29.82
C PHE A 135 -4.57 10.56 29.36
N LEU A 136 -5.45 9.58 29.09
CA LEU A 136 -5.04 8.26 28.60
C LEU A 136 -4.38 8.35 27.23
N ILE A 137 -4.90 9.22 26.35
CA ILE A 137 -4.29 9.46 25.03
C ILE A 137 -2.91 10.09 25.17
N GLU A 138 -2.71 10.98 26.14
CA GLU A 138 -1.40 11.57 26.41
C GLU A 138 -0.38 10.53 26.91
N LEU A 139 -0.76 9.64 27.83
CA LEU A 139 0.10 8.56 28.29
C LEU A 139 0.43 7.58 27.15
N ALA A 140 -0.57 7.16 26.37
CA ALA A 140 -0.38 6.29 25.23
C ALA A 140 0.49 6.94 24.15
N ARG A 141 0.31 8.25 23.90
CA ARG A 141 1.18 9.02 22.98
C ARG A 141 2.64 8.96 23.43
N ASN A 142 2.91 9.18 24.71
CA ASN A 142 4.27 9.09 25.24
C ASN A 142 4.83 7.66 25.10
N ALA A 143 4.02 6.63 25.35
CA ALA A 143 4.41 5.24 25.10
C ALA A 143 4.81 5.01 23.63
N LEU A 144 4.00 5.50 22.68
CA LEU A 144 4.27 5.38 21.24
C LEU A 144 5.54 6.12 20.82
N VAL A 145 5.81 7.31 21.38
CA VAL A 145 7.09 8.01 21.17
C VAL A 145 8.24 7.14 21.64
N GLY A 146 8.14 6.58 22.85
CA GLY A 146 9.15 5.66 23.40
C GLY A 146 9.38 4.42 22.53
N VAL A 147 8.32 3.80 22.01
CA VAL A 147 8.40 2.67 21.07
C VAL A 147 9.09 3.08 19.76
N SER A 148 8.72 4.23 19.20
CA SER A 148 9.28 4.73 17.93
C SER A 148 10.77 5.08 18.01
N LEU A 149 11.27 5.50 19.18
CA LEU A 149 12.69 5.79 19.40
C LEU A 149 13.56 4.53 19.35
N PHE A 150 12.96 3.37 19.61
CA PHE A 150 13.68 2.14 19.91
C PHE A 150 13.35 0.96 18.99
N SER A 151 12.41 1.10 18.06
CA SER A 151 11.97 0.02 17.15
C SER A 151 13.08 -0.55 16.25
N TYR A 152 14.25 0.11 16.19
CA TYR A 152 15.41 -0.35 15.43
C TYR A 152 16.41 -1.22 16.24
N ALA A 153 16.28 -1.33 17.57
CA ALA A 153 17.37 -1.81 18.43
C ALA A 153 17.14 -3.18 19.12
N LEU A 154 15.91 -3.63 19.36
CA LEU A 154 15.61 -4.95 19.95
C LEU A 154 14.31 -5.55 19.38
N GLU A 155 14.15 -6.87 19.48
CA GLU A 155 12.86 -7.55 19.30
C GLU A 155 11.88 -7.05 20.37
N LEU A 156 11.06 -6.05 20.00
CA LEU A 156 10.01 -5.53 20.86
C LEU A 156 8.92 -6.59 21.12
N ASP A 157 8.24 -6.45 22.26
CA ASP A 157 7.12 -7.29 22.64
C ASP A 157 5.96 -7.16 21.63
N ASP A 158 5.67 -8.25 20.91
CA ASP A 158 4.54 -8.37 19.98
C ASP A 158 3.20 -7.92 20.61
N LEU A 159 3.07 -8.00 21.94
CA LEU A 159 1.86 -7.59 22.67
C LEU A 159 1.63 -6.08 22.65
N ILE A 160 2.70 -5.27 22.64
CA ILE A 160 2.55 -3.81 22.53
C ILE A 160 2.05 -3.46 21.13
N PHE A 161 2.65 -4.04 20.09
CA PHE A 161 2.20 -3.85 18.71
C PHE A 161 0.78 -4.38 18.48
N GLU A 162 0.40 -5.47 19.14
CA GLU A 162 -0.98 -5.96 19.13
C GLU A 162 -1.96 -4.90 19.66
N GLY A 163 -1.66 -4.27 20.80
CA GLY A 163 -2.47 -3.18 21.35
C GLY A 163 -2.53 -1.96 20.42
N ILE A 164 -1.40 -1.55 19.84
CA ILE A 164 -1.35 -0.44 18.87
C ILE A 164 -2.20 -0.73 17.64
N LEU A 165 -2.13 -1.96 17.10
CA LEU A 165 -2.94 -2.37 15.97
C LEU A 165 -4.42 -2.45 16.34
N ARG A 166 -4.79 -2.86 17.56
CA ARG A 166 -6.19 -2.81 18.04
C ARG A 166 -6.71 -1.37 18.09
N LEU A 167 -5.92 -0.39 18.57
CA LEU A 167 -6.29 1.03 18.49
C LEU A 167 -6.58 1.47 17.05
N PHE A 168 -5.69 1.08 16.13
CA PHE A 168 -5.80 1.36 14.72
C PHE A 168 -7.06 0.73 14.10
N PHE A 169 -7.35 -0.54 14.40
CA PHE A 169 -8.55 -1.21 13.91
C PHE A 169 -9.84 -0.64 14.52
N CYS A 170 -9.85 -0.25 15.80
CA CYS A 170 -11.03 0.34 16.44
C CYS A 170 -11.44 1.66 15.78
N THR A 171 -10.48 2.56 15.52
CA THR A 171 -10.81 3.83 14.86
C THR A 171 -11.26 3.63 13.41
N ALA A 172 -10.65 2.67 12.72
CA ALA A 172 -11.01 2.30 11.35
C ALA A 172 -12.42 1.68 11.27
N ALA A 173 -12.75 0.82 12.23
CA ALA A 173 -14.05 0.16 12.32
C ALA A 173 -15.17 1.13 12.68
N ALA A 174 -14.92 2.09 13.58
CA ALA A 174 -15.91 3.12 13.89
C ALA A 174 -16.31 3.93 12.64
N GLU A 175 -15.36 4.21 11.74
CA GLU A 175 -15.66 4.84 10.46
C GLU A 175 -16.35 3.87 9.49
N ALA A 176 -15.94 2.60 9.42
CA ALA A 176 -16.60 1.62 8.56
C ALA A 176 -18.08 1.43 8.91
N ILE A 177 -18.39 1.29 10.20
CA ILE A 177 -19.76 1.12 10.70
C ILE A 177 -20.61 2.33 10.33
N THR A 178 -20.09 3.55 10.56
CA THR A 178 -20.84 4.78 10.29
C THR A 178 -20.98 5.06 8.79
N ASN A 179 -19.97 4.70 7.98
CA ASN A 179 -19.97 4.88 6.53
C ASN A 179 -21.02 4.02 5.81
N LEU A 180 -21.43 2.87 6.39
CA LEU A 180 -22.55 2.07 5.87
C LEU A 180 -23.91 2.75 6.06
N CYS A 181 -24.00 3.72 6.98
CA CYS A 181 -25.28 4.32 7.38
C CYS A 181 -25.42 5.77 6.89
N SER A 182 -24.44 6.64 7.14
CA SER A 182 -24.49 8.04 6.70
C SER A 182 -23.10 8.66 6.50
N ASN A 183 -23.00 9.52 5.48
CA ASN A 183 -21.78 10.26 5.18
C ASN A 183 -21.43 11.25 6.30
N GLU A 184 -22.44 11.88 6.92
CA GLU A 184 -22.27 12.80 8.04
C GLU A 184 -21.69 12.11 9.28
N ALA A 185 -22.14 10.89 9.62
CA ALA A 185 -21.58 10.13 10.74
C ALA A 185 -20.12 9.75 10.50
N SER A 186 -19.81 9.28 9.28
CA SER A 186 -18.43 9.00 8.85
C SER A 186 -17.55 10.24 8.97
N TYR A 187 -18.06 11.41 8.55
CA TYR A 187 -17.37 12.69 8.66
C TYR A 187 -17.09 13.11 10.12
N ILE A 188 -18.00 12.86 11.05
CA ILE A 188 -17.80 13.13 12.48
C ILE A 188 -16.65 12.29 13.03
N ILE A 189 -16.64 10.98 12.75
CA ILE A 189 -15.56 10.06 13.18
C ILE A 189 -14.22 10.46 12.56
N ALA A 190 -14.19 10.76 11.27
CA ALA A 190 -12.96 11.14 10.60
C ALA A 190 -12.43 12.51 11.10
N SER A 191 -13.33 13.44 11.45
CA SER A 191 -12.97 14.75 12.00
C SER A 191 -12.36 14.67 13.40
N SER A 192 -12.85 13.78 14.26
CA SER A 192 -12.33 13.67 15.64
C SER A 192 -10.85 13.26 15.70
N ARG A 193 -10.37 12.52 14.70
CA ARG A 193 -8.95 12.15 14.59
C ARG A 193 -8.03 13.37 14.44
N LEU A 194 -8.52 14.47 13.88
CA LEU A 194 -7.72 15.68 13.66
C LEU A 194 -7.37 16.39 14.97
N GLU A 195 -8.22 16.27 16.00
CA GLU A 195 -7.95 16.81 17.34
C GLU A 195 -6.67 16.23 17.95
N HIS A 196 -6.42 14.95 17.68
CA HIS A 196 -5.25 14.21 18.17
C HIS A 196 -4.36 13.70 17.04
N HIS A 197 -4.14 14.50 15.98
CA HIS A 197 -3.41 14.07 14.78
C HIS A 197 -2.03 13.45 15.06
N LYS A 198 -1.23 14.03 15.97
CA LYS A 198 0.10 13.49 16.34
C LYS A 198 0.05 12.10 16.98
N PHE A 199 -1.00 11.83 17.75
CA PHE A 199 -1.20 10.52 18.36
C PHE A 199 -1.48 9.48 17.27
N TRP A 200 -2.43 9.79 16.38
CA TRP A 200 -2.79 8.90 15.28
C TRP A 200 -1.67 8.69 14.26
N GLU A 201 -0.83 9.70 14.04
CA GLU A 201 0.38 9.56 13.23
C GLU A 201 1.37 8.56 13.84
N LEU A 202 1.59 8.60 15.15
CA LEU A 202 2.44 7.64 15.85
C LEU A 202 1.86 6.22 15.83
N VAL A 203 0.54 6.09 16.02
CA VAL A 203 -0.17 4.81 15.87
C VAL A 203 0.05 4.24 14.47
N ALA A 204 -0.12 5.07 13.44
CA ALA A 204 0.09 4.67 12.05
C ALA A 204 1.54 4.23 11.77
N ALA A 205 2.52 4.99 12.23
CA ALA A 205 3.94 4.67 12.06
C ALA A 205 4.29 3.32 12.71
N CYS A 206 3.81 3.09 13.94
CA CYS A 206 4.01 1.83 14.65
C CYS A 206 3.26 0.66 13.99
N ALA A 207 2.07 0.90 13.43
CA ALA A 207 1.31 -0.11 12.69
C ALA A 207 2.06 -0.59 11.44
N VAL A 208 2.70 0.31 10.68
CA VAL A 208 3.53 -0.05 9.52
C VAL A 208 4.75 -0.90 9.94
N GLN A 209 5.38 -0.56 11.07
CA GLN A 209 6.55 -1.27 11.59
C GLN A 209 6.25 -2.63 12.24
N SER A 210 4.97 -2.93 12.48
CA SER A 210 4.56 -4.16 13.18
C SER A 210 4.95 -5.45 12.45
N SER A 211 5.26 -6.49 13.22
CA SER A 211 5.57 -7.84 12.71
C SER A 211 4.32 -8.53 12.14
N THR A 212 4.51 -9.49 11.22
CA THR A 212 3.40 -10.32 10.69
C THR A 212 2.67 -11.09 11.80
N ARG A 213 3.39 -11.53 12.84
CA ARG A 213 2.82 -12.19 14.01
C ARG A 213 1.94 -11.25 14.83
N ALA A 214 2.38 -10.03 15.10
CA ALA A 214 1.59 -9.02 15.81
C ALA A 214 0.32 -8.66 15.02
N ARG A 215 0.43 -8.49 13.69
CA ARG A 215 -0.71 -8.26 12.78
C ARG A 215 -1.74 -9.39 12.88
N GLY A 216 -1.29 -10.64 12.79
CA GLY A 216 -2.17 -11.80 12.88
C GLY A 216 -2.88 -11.94 14.24
N LYS A 217 -2.19 -11.63 15.35
CA LYS A 217 -2.81 -11.60 16.69
C LYS A 217 -3.84 -10.49 16.80
N ALA A 218 -3.49 -9.28 16.39
CA ALA A 218 -4.38 -8.12 16.47
C ALA A 218 -5.67 -8.32 15.68
N ILE A 219 -5.61 -8.91 14.49
CA ILE A 219 -6.80 -9.22 13.68
C ILE A 219 -7.72 -10.20 14.43
N LYS A 220 -7.15 -11.28 15.00
CA LYS A 220 -7.94 -12.25 15.79
C LYS A 220 -8.56 -11.60 17.03
N SER A 221 -7.78 -10.82 17.77
CA SER A 221 -8.25 -10.08 18.95
C SER A 221 -9.35 -9.09 18.59
N PHE A 222 -9.25 -8.44 17.42
CA PHE A 222 -10.25 -7.52 16.91
C PHE A 222 -11.54 -8.26 16.47
N GLU A 223 -11.43 -9.40 15.79
CA GLU A 223 -12.60 -10.20 15.39
C GLU A 223 -13.40 -10.72 16.60
N ILE A 224 -12.73 -11.00 17.72
CA ILE A 224 -13.39 -11.39 18.99
C ILE A 224 -14.31 -10.28 19.54
N LEU A 225 -14.12 -9.01 19.15
CA LEU A 225 -15.00 -7.91 19.58
C LEU A 225 -16.43 -8.06 19.05
N GLY A 226 -16.65 -8.87 18.00
CA GLY A 226 -17.99 -9.16 17.48
C GLY A 226 -18.70 -7.94 16.87
N LEU A 227 -17.95 -7.03 16.26
CA LEU A 227 -18.49 -5.85 15.57
C LEU A 227 -19.19 -6.25 14.26
N SER A 228 -20.07 -5.38 13.76
CA SER A 228 -20.77 -5.59 12.48
C SER A 228 -19.84 -5.59 11.26
N THR A 229 -18.65 -4.97 11.38
CA THR A 229 -17.63 -4.89 10.32
C THR A 229 -16.36 -5.64 10.71
N GLY A 230 -15.82 -6.43 9.78
CA GLY A 230 -14.54 -7.13 9.96
C GLY A 230 -13.31 -6.22 9.76
N ALA A 231 -12.12 -6.72 10.12
CA ALA A 231 -10.86 -5.96 10.05
C ALA A 231 -10.56 -5.40 8.65
N ILE A 232 -10.87 -6.15 7.59
CA ILE A 232 -10.59 -5.75 6.20
C ILE A 232 -11.48 -4.58 5.76
N ASN A 233 -12.79 -4.63 6.07
CA ASN A 233 -13.71 -3.55 5.78
C ASN A 233 -13.31 -2.28 6.53
N SER A 234 -12.87 -2.42 7.79
CA SER A 234 -12.28 -1.33 8.56
C SER A 234 -11.09 -0.69 7.86
N LEU A 235 -10.15 -1.49 7.34
CA LEU A 235 -9.00 -0.99 6.58
C LEU A 235 -9.41 -0.22 5.32
N TYR A 236 -10.42 -0.70 4.59
CA TYR A 236 -10.93 0.01 3.41
C TYR A 236 -11.61 1.33 3.76
N ALA A 237 -12.39 1.38 4.84
CA ALA A 237 -13.01 2.63 5.30
C ALA A 237 -11.95 3.68 5.65
N LEU A 238 -10.87 3.28 6.31
CA LEU A 238 -9.76 4.17 6.63
C LEU A 238 -8.99 4.60 5.38
N LEU A 239 -8.77 3.69 4.42
CA LEU A 239 -8.10 3.98 3.15
C LEU A 239 -8.88 5.01 2.33
N PHE A 240 -10.21 4.88 2.26
CA PHE A 240 -11.10 5.76 1.47
C PHE A 240 -11.84 6.79 2.32
N SER A 241 -11.27 7.16 3.47
CA SER A 241 -11.86 8.10 4.42
C SER A 241 -12.26 9.42 3.77
N CYS A 242 -13.39 9.98 4.22
CA CYS A 242 -13.88 11.29 3.78
C CYS A 242 -13.00 12.47 4.28
N LYS A 243 -12.28 12.28 5.40
CA LYS A 243 -11.23 13.19 5.87
C LYS A 243 -9.92 12.41 6.07
N PRO A 244 -9.11 12.29 5.02
CA PRO A 244 -7.89 11.51 5.07
C PRO A 244 -6.87 12.08 6.05
N LEU A 245 -6.40 11.25 6.99
CA LEU A 245 -5.15 11.49 7.71
C LEU A 245 -4.03 10.69 7.01
N PRO A 246 -3.05 11.34 6.34
CA PRO A 246 -2.15 10.65 5.40
C PRO A 246 -1.38 9.48 6.01
N PRO A 247 -0.83 9.58 7.24
CA PRO A 247 -0.18 8.45 7.89
C PRO A 247 -1.10 7.23 8.06
N LEU A 248 -2.35 7.44 8.47
CA LEU A 248 -3.31 6.35 8.68
C LEU A 248 -3.71 5.68 7.35
N GLN A 249 -3.90 6.44 6.28
CA GLN A 249 -4.16 5.89 4.95
C GLN A 249 -2.99 5.07 4.43
N LEU A 250 -1.75 5.56 4.60
CA LEU A 250 -0.55 4.82 4.24
C LEU A 250 -0.45 3.50 5.02
N ALA A 251 -0.72 3.56 6.33
CA ALA A 251 -0.74 2.38 7.18
C ALA A 251 -1.81 1.38 6.72
N ALA A 252 -3.03 1.85 6.41
CA ALA A 252 -4.11 1.01 5.89
C ALA A 252 -3.72 0.34 4.57
N PHE A 253 -3.14 1.10 3.64
CA PHE A 253 -2.62 0.60 2.36
C PHE A 253 -1.56 -0.49 2.57
N SER A 254 -0.60 -0.25 3.46
CA SER A 254 0.47 -1.21 3.75
C SER A 254 -0.05 -2.49 4.42
N LEU A 255 -1.06 -2.39 5.29
CA LEU A 255 -1.66 -3.53 5.98
C LEU A 255 -2.52 -4.37 5.05
N LEU A 256 -3.26 -3.76 4.10
CA LEU A 256 -4.00 -4.48 3.07
C LEU A 256 -3.09 -5.30 2.14
N LEU A 257 -1.86 -4.81 1.90
CA LEU A 257 -0.84 -5.52 1.12
C LEU A 257 0.03 -6.48 1.95
N SER A 258 -0.16 -6.52 3.28
CA SER A 258 0.56 -7.44 4.16
C SER A 258 0.21 -8.89 3.83
N GLU A 259 1.19 -9.80 3.90
CA GLU A 259 1.01 -11.25 3.65
C GLU A 259 -0.15 -11.86 4.45
N THR A 260 -0.41 -11.35 5.65
CA THR A 260 -1.48 -11.79 6.55
C THR A 260 -2.88 -11.45 6.05
N VAL A 261 -3.05 -10.33 5.32
CA VAL A 261 -4.36 -9.77 4.95
C VAL A 261 -4.61 -9.86 3.45
N ALA A 262 -3.56 -9.70 2.64
CA ALA A 262 -3.64 -9.68 1.18
C ALA A 262 -4.43 -10.85 0.55
N PRO A 263 -4.37 -12.11 1.06
CA PRO A 263 -5.14 -13.20 0.49
C PRO A 263 -6.67 -13.02 0.59
N LEU A 264 -7.15 -12.30 1.62
CA LEU A 264 -8.57 -12.09 1.92
C LEU A 264 -9.03 -10.66 1.58
N ALA A 265 -8.08 -9.75 1.35
CA ALA A 265 -8.34 -8.33 1.11
C ALA A 265 -9.05 -8.06 -0.22
N PHE A 266 -8.83 -8.89 -1.24
CA PHE A 266 -9.33 -8.63 -2.59
C PHE A 266 -10.51 -9.49 -2.99
N THR A 267 -10.60 -10.73 -2.51
CA THR A 267 -11.66 -11.68 -2.87
C THR A 267 -12.69 -11.81 -1.75
N SER A 268 -13.98 -11.85 -2.09
CA SER A 268 -15.04 -12.20 -1.15
C SER A 268 -15.12 -13.73 -1.00
N ASP A 269 -14.91 -14.26 0.21
CA ASP A 269 -15.23 -15.66 0.54
C ASP A 269 -16.75 -15.79 0.70
N ASN A 270 -17.49 -15.96 -0.41
CA ASN A 270 -18.91 -16.33 -0.33
C ASN A 270 -19.15 -17.85 -0.20
N ASP A 271 -18.10 -18.67 -0.17
CA ASP A 271 -18.20 -20.14 -0.12
C ASP A 271 -18.34 -20.74 1.30
N LYS A 272 -18.74 -19.95 2.32
CA LYS A 272 -18.98 -20.47 3.69
C LYS A 272 -20.34 -20.14 4.29
N ALA A 273 -21.32 -19.77 3.47
CA ALA A 273 -22.70 -19.64 3.91
C ALA A 273 -23.58 -20.49 3.00
N PHE A 274 -23.78 -21.76 3.38
CA PHE A 274 -24.86 -22.71 3.06
C PHE A 274 -24.28 -24.12 2.96
N ASP A 275 -23.89 -24.70 4.10
CA ASP A 275 -23.90 -26.16 4.19
C ASP A 275 -24.37 -26.57 5.59
N VAL A 276 -25.69 -26.61 5.74
CA VAL A 276 -26.37 -27.31 6.83
C VAL A 276 -27.13 -28.46 6.19
N GLY A 277 -26.53 -29.67 6.26
CA GLY A 277 -27.11 -30.97 5.92
C GLY A 277 -27.01 -31.30 4.43
N THR A 278 -26.51 -32.45 3.99
CA THR A 278 -26.71 -33.80 4.53
C THR A 278 -25.80 -34.81 3.77
N SER A 279 -25.23 -35.77 4.50
CA SER A 279 -24.78 -37.13 4.08
C SER A 279 -23.79 -37.34 2.92
N ASP A 280 -22.69 -38.01 3.28
CA ASP A 280 -22.03 -39.15 2.63
C ASP A 280 -22.12 -39.30 1.10
N LYS A 281 -20.98 -39.14 0.42
CA LYS A 281 -20.33 -40.20 -0.39
C LYS A 281 -18.97 -39.74 -0.92
N GLU A 282 -18.00 -40.63 -0.79
CA GLU A 282 -16.74 -40.63 -1.55
C GLU A 282 -17.05 -40.77 -3.05
N ASP A 283 -16.55 -39.86 -3.89
CA ASP A 283 -15.66 -40.17 -5.02
C ASP A 283 -15.45 -38.96 -5.95
N SER A 284 -14.24 -38.90 -6.48
CA SER A 284 -13.75 -38.07 -7.61
C SER A 284 -13.46 -36.59 -7.35
N VAL A 285 -12.16 -36.31 -7.39
CA VAL A 285 -11.52 -35.00 -7.52
C VAL A 285 -12.00 -34.34 -8.82
N ASP A 286 -12.96 -33.43 -8.74
CA ASP A 286 -13.34 -32.57 -9.86
C ASP A 286 -12.41 -31.34 -9.91
N LEU A 287 -11.44 -31.42 -10.81
CA LEU A 287 -10.64 -30.30 -11.31
C LEU A 287 -11.52 -29.37 -12.17
N SER A 288 -12.50 -28.66 -11.59
CA SER A 288 -13.31 -27.70 -12.38
C SER A 288 -14.11 -26.62 -11.62
N SER A 289 -13.69 -26.13 -10.45
CA SER A 289 -14.30 -24.87 -9.95
C SER A 289 -13.73 -23.66 -10.71
N ALA A 290 -14.26 -23.45 -11.91
CA ALA A 290 -14.17 -22.21 -12.69
C ALA A 290 -14.97 -21.10 -11.99
N GLY A 291 -14.56 -20.71 -10.78
CA GLY A 291 -15.14 -19.59 -10.07
C GLY A 291 -14.64 -18.27 -10.65
N MET A 292 -15.56 -17.45 -11.17
CA MET A 292 -15.30 -16.03 -11.41
C MET A 292 -14.79 -15.37 -10.13
N ILE A 293 -13.73 -14.56 -10.22
CA ILE A 293 -13.29 -13.78 -9.06
C ILE A 293 -14.32 -12.70 -8.79
N VAL A 294 -14.95 -12.76 -7.63
CA VAL A 294 -15.75 -11.65 -7.09
C VAL A 294 -14.83 -10.81 -6.21
N LEU A 295 -14.53 -9.60 -6.69
CA LEU A 295 -13.83 -8.62 -5.86
C LEU A 295 -14.77 -8.13 -4.76
N ARG A 296 -14.19 -7.74 -3.62
CA ARG A 296 -14.93 -7.07 -2.55
C ARG A 296 -15.59 -5.79 -3.05
N GLU A 297 -16.79 -5.50 -2.53
CA GLU A 297 -17.61 -4.37 -2.96
C GLU A 297 -16.89 -3.02 -2.79
N GLU A 298 -16.08 -2.86 -1.74
CA GLU A 298 -15.37 -1.61 -1.45
C GLU A 298 -14.35 -1.23 -2.53
N ILE A 299 -13.74 -2.23 -3.18
CA ILE A 299 -12.77 -2.03 -4.25
C ILE A 299 -13.43 -2.09 -5.63
N SER A 300 -14.35 -3.03 -5.86
CA SER A 300 -15.03 -3.17 -7.16
C SER A 300 -15.81 -1.90 -7.51
N TYR A 301 -16.57 -1.34 -6.56
CA TYR A 301 -17.31 -0.10 -6.77
C TYR A 301 -16.41 1.07 -7.20
N LYS A 302 -15.17 1.14 -6.68
CA LYS A 302 -14.20 2.19 -7.06
C LYS A 302 -13.54 1.93 -8.42
N LEU A 303 -13.25 0.67 -8.75
CA LEU A 303 -12.59 0.27 -10.00
C LEU A 303 -13.52 0.29 -11.21
N GLU A 304 -14.79 -0.06 -11.01
CA GLU A 304 -15.83 -0.13 -12.04
C GLU A 304 -16.55 1.22 -12.25
N LYS A 305 -16.15 2.27 -11.53
CA LYS A 305 -16.74 3.61 -11.69
C LYS A 305 -16.68 4.07 -13.14
N PRO A 306 -17.78 4.62 -13.68
CA PRO A 306 -17.82 4.99 -15.08
C PRO A 306 -16.90 6.22 -15.34
N PRO A 307 -16.19 6.25 -16.48
CA PRO A 307 -15.20 7.29 -16.75
C PRO A 307 -15.75 8.71 -16.73
N TYR A 308 -17.00 8.93 -17.17
CA TYR A 308 -17.56 10.27 -17.27
C TYR A 308 -17.70 10.94 -15.89
N GLU A 309 -17.99 10.18 -14.83
CA GLU A 309 -18.04 10.68 -13.47
C GLU A 309 -16.65 11.10 -12.99
N ILE A 310 -15.62 10.31 -13.30
CA ILE A 310 -14.25 10.57 -12.84
C ILE A 310 -13.61 11.73 -13.63
N LEU A 311 -13.79 11.75 -14.95
CA LEU A 311 -13.12 12.69 -15.85
C LEU A 311 -13.67 14.12 -15.76
N GLN A 312 -14.88 14.29 -15.23
CA GLN A 312 -15.50 15.61 -14.99
C GLN A 312 -15.14 16.20 -13.63
N MET A 313 -14.60 15.41 -12.70
CA MET A 313 -14.17 15.88 -11.39
C MET A 313 -12.88 16.69 -11.47
N ASP A 314 -12.72 17.61 -10.52
CA ASP A 314 -11.47 18.33 -10.32
C ASP A 314 -10.28 17.37 -10.20
N LEU A 315 -9.13 17.76 -10.75
CA LEU A 315 -7.91 16.94 -10.77
C LEU A 315 -7.47 16.48 -9.37
N VAL A 316 -7.82 17.26 -8.34
CA VAL A 316 -7.47 17.04 -6.94
C VAL A 316 -8.67 16.63 -6.07
N ALA A 317 -9.81 16.26 -6.68
CA ALA A 317 -11.00 15.84 -5.94
C ALA A 317 -10.73 14.56 -5.11
N PRO A 318 -11.18 14.48 -3.85
CA PRO A 318 -10.94 13.33 -2.97
C PRO A 318 -11.37 11.99 -3.58
N GLU A 319 -12.55 11.93 -4.20
CA GLU A 319 -13.05 10.76 -4.91
C GLU A 319 -12.14 10.29 -6.04
N ARG A 320 -11.54 11.24 -6.78
CA ARG A 320 -10.60 10.94 -7.85
C ARG A 320 -9.31 10.34 -7.29
N VAL A 321 -8.81 10.90 -6.20
CA VAL A 321 -7.65 10.35 -5.46
C VAL A 321 -7.96 8.93 -4.99
N ASN A 322 -9.14 8.70 -4.40
CA ASN A 322 -9.56 7.38 -3.91
C ASN A 322 -9.60 6.33 -5.03
N VAL A 323 -10.06 6.69 -6.24
CA VAL A 323 -10.02 5.78 -7.41
C VAL A 323 -8.58 5.44 -7.79
N LEU A 324 -7.68 6.44 -7.87
CA LEU A 324 -6.27 6.17 -8.19
C LEU A 324 -5.59 5.31 -7.13
N VAL A 325 -5.87 5.55 -5.84
CA VAL A 325 -5.36 4.75 -4.72
C VAL A 325 -5.86 3.31 -4.80
N ALA A 326 -7.14 3.09 -5.16
CA ALA A 326 -7.71 1.75 -5.36
C ALA A 326 -6.98 1.00 -6.49
N TRP A 327 -6.70 1.67 -7.61
CA TRP A 327 -5.91 1.11 -8.70
C TRP A 327 -4.47 0.79 -8.26
N CYS A 328 -3.82 1.68 -7.50
CA CYS A 328 -2.48 1.43 -6.97
C CYS A 328 -2.45 0.22 -6.04
N LEU A 329 -3.51 0.02 -5.24
CA LEU A 329 -3.65 -1.12 -4.35
C LEU A 329 -3.76 -2.44 -5.15
N LEU A 330 -4.65 -2.49 -6.14
CA LEU A 330 -4.80 -3.65 -7.01
C LEU A 330 -3.52 -3.97 -7.79
N LEU A 331 -2.87 -2.95 -8.37
CA LEU A 331 -1.64 -3.13 -9.15
C LEU A 331 -0.49 -3.64 -8.29
N SER A 332 -0.37 -3.15 -7.05
CA SER A 332 0.63 -3.61 -6.08
C SER A 332 0.36 -5.06 -5.67
N HIS A 333 -0.91 -5.43 -5.48
CA HIS A 333 -1.27 -6.83 -5.21
C HIS A 333 -0.94 -7.74 -6.40
N ILE A 334 -1.34 -7.36 -7.62
CA ILE A 334 -1.01 -8.12 -8.84
C ILE A 334 0.51 -8.27 -8.97
N ALA A 335 1.29 -7.21 -8.71
CA ALA A 335 2.75 -7.25 -8.77
C ALA A 335 3.37 -8.18 -7.72
N SER A 336 2.80 -8.24 -6.52
CA SER A 336 3.24 -9.14 -5.44
C SER A 336 3.01 -10.62 -5.74
N LEU A 337 2.01 -10.94 -6.56
CA LEU A 337 1.73 -12.31 -6.98
C LEU A 337 2.77 -12.79 -7.99
N SER A 338 3.22 -14.04 -7.83
CA SER A 338 4.03 -14.69 -8.85
C SER A 338 3.26 -14.64 -10.19
N SER A 339 4.00 -14.31 -11.23
CA SER A 339 3.63 -14.47 -12.63
C SER A 339 2.88 -15.75 -12.98
N SER A 340 3.30 -16.88 -12.41
CA SER A 340 2.74 -18.20 -12.64
C SER A 340 1.46 -18.48 -11.86
N SER A 341 1.06 -17.56 -10.96
CA SER A 341 -0.10 -17.75 -10.10
C SER A 341 -1.41 -17.69 -10.90
N PRO A 342 -2.30 -18.70 -10.78
CA PRO A 342 -3.62 -18.64 -11.42
C PRO A 342 -4.46 -17.48 -10.88
N LYS A 343 -4.25 -17.06 -9.62
CA LYS A 343 -4.92 -15.89 -9.05
C LYS A 343 -4.55 -14.61 -9.78
N ARG A 344 -3.27 -14.47 -10.16
CA ARG A 344 -2.79 -13.31 -10.94
C ARG A 344 -3.47 -13.26 -12.30
N ALA A 345 -3.50 -14.37 -13.03
CA ALA A 345 -4.14 -14.46 -14.34
C ALA A 345 -5.63 -14.10 -14.27
N ARG A 346 -6.35 -14.62 -13.27
CA ARG A 346 -7.78 -14.31 -13.08
C ARG A 346 -8.04 -12.85 -12.72
N LEU A 347 -7.19 -12.21 -11.91
CA LEU A 347 -7.32 -10.76 -11.62
C LEU A 347 -7.07 -9.91 -12.87
N ILE A 348 -6.08 -10.27 -13.68
CA ILE A 348 -5.83 -9.61 -14.97
C ILE A 348 -7.03 -9.76 -15.91
N GLN A 349 -7.63 -10.95 -15.95
CA GLN A 349 -8.84 -11.20 -16.75
C GLN A 349 -10.02 -10.37 -16.26
N TYR A 350 -10.28 -10.32 -14.95
CA TYR A 350 -11.31 -9.46 -14.36
C TYR A 350 -11.14 -7.99 -14.76
N VAL A 351 -9.90 -7.47 -14.73
CA VAL A 351 -9.62 -6.09 -15.15
C VAL A 351 -9.97 -5.89 -16.63
N GLN A 352 -9.67 -6.85 -17.49
CA GLN A 352 -9.98 -6.77 -18.92
C GLN A 352 -11.49 -6.82 -19.20
N ASP A 353 -12.25 -7.59 -18.43
CA ASP A 353 -13.68 -7.83 -18.69
C ASP A 353 -14.59 -6.79 -18.02
N SER A 354 -14.26 -6.36 -16.79
CA SER A 354 -15.17 -5.59 -15.94
C SER A 354 -14.82 -4.10 -15.82
N THR A 355 -13.58 -3.69 -16.10
CA THR A 355 -13.14 -2.30 -15.86
C THR A 355 -13.07 -1.47 -17.13
N ASN A 356 -13.31 -0.16 -17.01
CA ASN A 356 -13.28 0.75 -18.14
C ASN A 356 -11.89 1.39 -18.32
N SER A 357 -11.40 1.40 -19.56
CA SER A 357 -10.11 2.00 -19.95
C SER A 357 -9.99 3.51 -19.70
N GLY A 358 -11.10 4.21 -19.43
CA GLY A 358 -11.10 5.64 -19.11
C GLY A 358 -10.30 6.03 -17.86
N ILE A 359 -9.90 5.06 -17.02
CA ILE A 359 -8.89 5.31 -15.97
C ILE A 359 -7.56 5.80 -16.55
N LEU A 360 -7.13 5.28 -17.70
CA LEU A 360 -5.89 5.70 -18.36
C LEU A 360 -6.01 7.14 -18.86
N ASP A 361 -7.19 7.54 -19.35
CA ASP A 361 -7.46 8.94 -19.67
C ASP A 361 -7.42 9.84 -18.43
N CYS A 362 -7.90 9.36 -17.28
CA CYS A 362 -7.82 10.06 -16.00
C CYS A 362 -6.37 10.26 -15.53
N LEU A 363 -5.50 9.27 -15.76
CA LEU A 363 -4.06 9.39 -15.47
C LEU A 363 -3.42 10.46 -16.36
N PHE A 364 -3.69 10.45 -17.66
CA PHE A 364 -3.11 11.43 -18.58
C PHE A 364 -3.73 12.83 -18.51
N GLN A 365 -4.87 13.02 -17.85
CA GLN A 365 -5.33 14.36 -17.43
C GLN A 365 -4.45 14.96 -16.31
N ASN A 366 -3.81 14.12 -15.49
CA ASN A 366 -2.89 14.54 -14.43
C ASN A 366 -1.42 14.64 -14.92
N ILE A 367 -1.14 14.20 -16.14
CA ILE A 367 0.19 14.30 -16.76
C ILE A 367 0.08 15.29 -17.92
N PRO A 368 0.56 16.55 -17.77
CA PRO A 368 0.35 17.59 -18.78
C PRO A 368 1.22 17.35 -20.03
N LEU A 369 0.78 16.47 -20.91
CA LEU A 369 1.49 16.08 -22.13
C LEU A 369 1.33 17.09 -23.29
N ASP A 370 0.40 18.03 -23.19
CA ASP A 370 0.08 19.00 -24.26
C ASP A 370 1.27 19.90 -24.65
N ILE A 371 2.27 20.03 -23.76
CA ILE A 371 3.45 20.87 -23.95
C ILE A 371 4.51 20.20 -24.84
N LEU A 372 4.48 18.87 -25.00
CA LEU A 372 5.48 18.13 -25.79
C LEU A 372 5.44 18.46 -27.29
N MET A 373 4.32 18.97 -27.80
CA MET A 373 4.11 19.26 -29.22
C MET A 373 4.46 20.71 -29.62
N GLY A 374 4.65 21.63 -28.66
CA GLY A 374 4.93 23.05 -28.93
C GLY A 374 6.34 23.34 -29.46
N THR A 375 7.24 22.36 -29.49
CA THR A 375 8.68 22.56 -29.75
C THR A 375 9.13 22.07 -31.14
N ASN A 376 8.34 22.34 -32.18
CA ASN A 376 8.81 22.21 -33.57
C ASN A 376 9.56 23.47 -34.08
N SER A 377 10.32 24.16 -33.23
CA SER A 377 11.35 25.09 -33.72
C SER A 377 12.58 25.18 -32.82
N ARG A 378 13.70 24.71 -33.39
CA ARG A 378 15.11 25.08 -33.13
C ARG A 378 15.69 24.81 -31.72
N LYS A 379 16.58 23.80 -31.67
CA LYS A 379 17.83 23.69 -30.89
C LYS A 379 17.97 24.63 -29.67
N LYS A 380 17.66 24.10 -28.48
CA LYS A 380 18.50 24.11 -27.26
C LYS A 380 17.80 23.25 -26.22
N ASP A 381 18.55 22.66 -25.30
CA ASP A 381 18.04 21.84 -24.20
C ASP A 381 16.93 22.60 -23.45
N ILE A 382 15.67 22.25 -23.71
CA ILE A 382 14.51 22.81 -23.03
C ILE A 382 14.03 21.72 -22.08
N GLU A 383 14.25 21.97 -20.79
CA GLU A 383 13.85 21.11 -19.68
C GLU A 383 12.37 20.75 -19.83
N LEU A 384 12.05 19.45 -19.72
CA LEU A 384 10.66 19.00 -19.62
C LEU A 384 9.96 19.75 -18.49
N PRO A 385 8.67 20.11 -18.61
CA PRO A 385 7.92 20.66 -17.49
C PRO A 385 8.11 19.78 -16.25
N ALA A 386 8.38 20.40 -15.09
CA ALA A 386 8.77 19.68 -13.87
C ALA A 386 7.82 18.51 -13.54
N ALA A 387 6.51 18.71 -13.68
CA ALA A 387 5.49 17.68 -13.47
C ALA A 387 5.59 16.48 -14.44
N VAL A 388 5.95 16.70 -15.72
CA VAL A 388 6.14 15.61 -16.69
C VAL A 388 7.43 14.84 -16.40
N SER A 389 8.49 15.54 -16.02
CA SER A 389 9.74 14.91 -15.59
C SER A 389 9.54 14.09 -14.32
N GLU A 390 8.77 14.60 -13.37
CA GLU A 390 8.46 13.91 -12.11
C GLU A 390 7.59 12.67 -12.36
N ALA A 391 6.54 12.79 -13.17
CA ALA A 391 5.73 11.65 -13.59
C ALA A 391 6.54 10.59 -14.36
N ALA A 392 7.48 11.01 -15.21
CA ALA A 392 8.38 10.10 -15.93
C ALA A 392 9.31 9.34 -14.96
N ASN A 393 9.95 10.06 -14.05
CA ASN A 393 10.81 9.45 -13.03
C ASN A 393 10.03 8.50 -12.12
N ALA A 394 8.79 8.86 -11.77
CA ALA A 394 7.89 8.02 -10.99
C ALA A 394 7.52 6.74 -11.75
N ALA A 395 7.16 6.84 -13.04
CA ALA A 395 6.88 5.67 -13.87
C ALA A 395 8.09 4.72 -13.93
N THR A 396 9.28 5.25 -14.19
CA THR A 396 10.54 4.48 -14.21
C THR A 396 10.77 3.80 -12.87
N ARG A 397 10.70 4.55 -11.75
CA ARG A 397 10.92 4.01 -10.40
C ARG A 397 9.92 2.91 -10.08
N ALA A 398 8.63 3.11 -10.38
CA ALA A 398 7.58 2.14 -10.12
C ALA A 398 7.79 0.83 -10.88
N ILE A 399 8.23 0.89 -12.15
CA ILE A 399 8.57 -0.30 -12.95
C ILE A 399 9.80 -1.01 -12.37
N THR A 400 10.82 -0.26 -11.95
CA THR A 400 12.05 -0.83 -11.38
C THR A 400 11.82 -1.48 -10.02
N THR A 401 11.02 -0.87 -9.14
CA THR A 401 10.77 -1.38 -7.79
C THR A 401 9.51 -2.25 -7.69
N SER A 402 8.73 -2.36 -8.76
CA SER A 402 7.41 -3.01 -8.79
C SER A 402 6.49 -2.55 -7.64
N SER A 403 6.56 -1.27 -7.29
CA SER A 403 5.90 -0.70 -6.10
C SER A 403 5.52 0.76 -6.30
N VAL A 404 4.37 1.15 -5.73
CA VAL A 404 3.79 2.49 -5.78
C VAL A 404 3.85 3.20 -4.42
N LEU A 405 4.34 2.51 -3.38
CA LEU A 405 4.27 2.96 -1.99
C LEU A 405 4.92 4.34 -1.78
N TYR A 406 6.09 4.57 -2.40
CA TYR A 406 6.79 5.84 -2.32
C TYR A 406 5.97 7.03 -2.84
N SER A 407 5.11 6.80 -3.85
CA SER A 407 4.28 7.85 -4.44
C SER A 407 3.11 8.23 -3.54
N LEU A 408 2.60 7.26 -2.77
CA LEU A 408 1.57 7.47 -1.76
C LEU A 408 2.14 8.20 -0.54
N GLU A 409 3.38 7.92 -0.14
CA GLU A 409 4.07 8.68 0.93
C GLU A 409 4.20 10.17 0.58
N SER A 410 4.43 10.47 -0.71
CA SER A 410 4.53 11.85 -1.22
C SER A 410 3.20 12.46 -1.67
N LEU A 411 2.09 11.73 -1.61
CA LEU A 411 0.80 12.19 -2.17
C LEU A 411 0.24 13.41 -1.42
N TRP A 412 0.58 13.58 -0.13
CA TRP A 412 0.06 14.67 0.70
C TRP A 412 1.08 15.79 0.96
N PRO A 413 0.69 17.07 0.88
CA PRO A 413 -0.66 17.57 0.55
C PRO A 413 -1.06 17.27 -0.91
N ILE A 414 -2.37 17.12 -1.16
CA ILE A 414 -2.89 16.83 -2.49
C ILE A 414 -2.66 18.08 -3.36
N THR A 415 -1.72 17.98 -4.28
CA THR A 415 -1.33 19.04 -5.21
C THR A 415 -1.31 18.46 -6.62
N PRO A 416 -1.39 19.29 -7.67
CA PRO A 416 -1.26 18.81 -9.05
C PRO A 416 0.06 18.05 -9.29
N GLU A 417 1.15 18.44 -8.62
CA GLU A 417 2.46 17.78 -8.70
C GLU A 417 2.43 16.39 -8.06
N SER A 418 1.89 16.28 -6.84
CA SER A 418 1.78 14.97 -6.17
C SER A 418 0.82 14.02 -6.91
N MET A 419 -0.23 14.56 -7.54
CA MET A 419 -1.12 13.81 -8.42
C MET A 419 -0.43 13.38 -9.72
N ALA A 420 0.43 14.21 -10.32
CA ALA A 420 1.23 13.83 -11.48
C ALA A 420 2.22 12.71 -11.15
N LEU A 421 2.87 12.78 -9.98
CA LEU A 421 3.76 11.73 -9.46
C LEU A 421 3.00 10.41 -9.28
N LEU A 422 1.84 10.42 -8.60
CA LEU A 422 0.99 9.25 -8.42
C LEU A 422 0.52 8.69 -9.78
N ALA A 423 0.08 9.56 -10.69
CA ALA A 423 -0.41 9.15 -12.00
C ALA A 423 0.70 8.49 -12.85
N GLY A 424 1.91 9.05 -12.81
CA GLY A 424 3.09 8.46 -13.45
C GLY A 424 3.44 7.09 -12.87
N ALA A 425 3.48 6.96 -11.54
CA ALA A 425 3.74 5.69 -10.88
C ALA A 425 2.66 4.63 -11.19
N ALA A 426 1.38 5.01 -11.15
CA ALA A 426 0.26 4.15 -11.49
C ALA A 426 0.31 3.69 -12.96
N PHE A 427 0.59 4.61 -13.90
CA PHE A 427 0.76 4.27 -15.31
C PHE A 427 1.93 3.30 -15.52
N GLY A 428 3.08 3.56 -14.88
CA GLY A 428 4.24 2.68 -14.88
C GLY A 428 3.90 1.25 -14.43
N MET A 429 3.12 1.11 -13.35
CA MET A 429 2.63 -0.19 -12.90
C MET A 429 1.60 -0.81 -13.85
N MET A 430 0.71 -0.02 -14.45
CA MET A 430 -0.26 -0.53 -15.42
C MET A 430 0.43 -1.11 -16.66
N VAL A 431 1.45 -0.44 -17.21
CA VAL A 431 2.21 -0.99 -18.35
C VAL A 431 3.02 -2.22 -17.97
N HIS A 432 3.46 -2.32 -16.72
CA HIS A 432 4.21 -3.47 -16.20
C HIS A 432 3.30 -4.69 -15.90
N CYS A 433 2.15 -4.47 -15.27
CA CYS A 433 1.26 -5.53 -14.80
C CYS A 433 0.16 -5.89 -15.81
N LEU A 434 -0.31 -4.92 -16.61
CA LEU A 434 -1.47 -5.01 -17.49
C LEU A 434 -1.18 -4.52 -18.93
N PRO A 435 -0.12 -5.01 -19.60
CA PRO A 435 0.29 -4.50 -20.90
C PRO A 435 -0.78 -4.65 -22.00
N SER A 436 -1.60 -5.70 -21.95
CA SER A 436 -2.69 -5.91 -22.92
C SER A 436 -3.83 -4.91 -22.74
N TYR A 437 -4.18 -4.59 -21.49
CA TYR A 437 -5.21 -3.61 -21.15
C TYR A 437 -4.83 -2.21 -21.65
N VAL A 438 -3.59 -1.78 -21.37
CA VAL A 438 -3.07 -0.48 -21.83
C VAL A 438 -3.00 -0.42 -23.36
N ARG A 439 -2.62 -1.53 -24.01
CA ARG A 439 -2.57 -1.61 -25.47
C ARG A 439 -3.95 -1.48 -26.11
N GLY A 440 -4.97 -2.14 -25.55
CA GLY A 440 -6.35 -2.02 -26.00
C GLY A 440 -6.83 -0.57 -25.94
N TRP A 441 -6.68 0.08 -24.78
CA TRP A 441 -6.96 1.50 -24.62
C TRP A 441 -6.22 2.39 -25.62
N PHE A 442 -4.91 2.18 -25.80
CA PHE A 442 -4.10 2.99 -26.70
C PHE A 442 -4.57 2.89 -28.17
N CYS A 443 -5.00 1.70 -28.61
CA CYS A 443 -5.57 1.48 -29.94
C CYS A 443 -6.90 2.21 -30.15
N ASP A 444 -7.68 2.43 -29.10
CA ASP A 444 -8.98 3.10 -29.16
C ASP A 444 -8.87 4.64 -29.20
N ILE A 445 -7.68 5.20 -28.95
CA ILE A 445 -7.44 6.65 -29.00
C ILE A 445 -7.55 7.15 -30.44
N ARG A 446 -8.59 7.93 -30.73
CA ARG A 446 -8.81 8.56 -32.05
C ARG A 446 -7.97 9.81 -32.30
N ASP A 447 -7.63 10.53 -31.23
CA ASP A 447 -6.82 11.75 -31.33
C ASP A 447 -5.35 11.40 -31.56
N ARG A 448 -4.89 11.68 -32.79
CA ARG A 448 -3.52 11.41 -33.23
C ARG A 448 -2.48 12.21 -32.45
N SER A 449 -2.80 13.44 -32.03
CA SER A 449 -1.89 14.28 -31.24
C SER A 449 -1.66 13.65 -29.87
N LYS A 450 -2.76 13.33 -29.17
CA LYS A 450 -2.74 12.67 -27.86
C LYS A 450 -2.02 11.32 -27.93
N SER A 451 -2.34 10.48 -28.91
CA SER A 451 -1.68 9.17 -29.13
C SER A 451 -0.16 9.33 -29.33
N SER A 452 0.28 10.30 -30.13
CA SER A 452 1.71 10.58 -30.37
C SER A 452 2.44 11.04 -29.11
N SER A 453 1.82 11.89 -28.30
CA SER A 453 2.40 12.35 -27.03
C SER A 453 2.55 11.22 -26.02
N ILE A 454 1.53 10.35 -25.89
CA ILE A 454 1.57 9.17 -25.01
C ILE A 454 2.63 8.17 -25.49
N GLU A 455 2.73 7.94 -26.80
CA GLU A 455 3.76 7.06 -27.37
C GLU A 455 5.16 7.59 -27.07
N SER A 456 5.38 8.90 -27.22
CA SER A 456 6.65 9.55 -26.95
C SER A 456 7.03 9.49 -25.47
N PHE A 457 6.08 9.77 -24.58
CA PHE A 457 6.25 9.63 -23.13
C PHE A 457 6.65 8.19 -22.76
N THR A 458 5.87 7.20 -23.20
CA THR A 458 6.09 5.79 -22.88
C THR A 458 7.44 5.29 -23.39
N LYS A 459 7.81 5.66 -24.63
CA LYS A 459 9.10 5.32 -25.24
C LYS A 459 10.29 5.86 -24.43
N ALA A 460 10.14 7.02 -23.81
CA ALA A 460 11.21 7.66 -23.04
C ALA A 460 11.30 7.13 -21.60
N SER A 461 10.17 7.02 -20.89
CA SER A 461 10.14 6.77 -19.43
C SER A 461 9.89 5.31 -19.04
N CYS A 462 9.10 4.56 -19.83
CA CYS A 462 8.64 3.22 -19.46
C CYS A 462 9.34 2.10 -20.24
N SER A 463 9.35 2.21 -21.58
CA SER A 463 9.82 1.15 -22.48
C SER A 463 11.26 0.67 -22.21
N PRO A 464 12.25 1.55 -21.90
CA PRO A 464 13.62 1.10 -21.64
C PRO A 464 13.72 0.13 -20.45
N MET A 465 13.01 0.40 -19.35
CA MET A 465 13.02 -0.45 -18.16
C MET A 465 12.30 -1.77 -18.39
N LEU A 466 11.14 -1.75 -19.05
CA LEU A 466 10.40 -2.97 -19.37
C LEU A 466 11.21 -3.90 -20.26
N ILE A 467 11.77 -3.38 -21.36
CA ILE A 467 12.59 -4.20 -22.27
C ILE A 467 13.82 -4.76 -21.56
N SER A 468 14.49 -3.96 -20.72
CA SER A 468 15.63 -4.44 -19.94
C SER A 468 15.24 -5.57 -18.99
N ASN A 469 14.10 -5.45 -18.30
CA ASN A 469 13.61 -6.47 -17.38
C ASN A 469 13.32 -7.79 -18.12
N GLU A 470 12.56 -7.74 -19.22
CA GLU A 470 12.23 -8.93 -20.04
C GLU A 470 13.50 -9.61 -20.59
N LEU A 471 14.44 -8.83 -21.14
CA LEU A 471 15.71 -9.39 -21.64
C LEU A 471 16.55 -10.00 -20.52
N SER A 472 16.48 -9.45 -19.30
CA SER A 472 17.19 -9.99 -18.14
C SER A 472 16.59 -11.31 -17.66
N GLU A 473 15.26 -11.45 -17.70
CA GLU A 473 14.56 -12.68 -17.34
C GLU A 473 14.90 -13.80 -18.34
N VAL A 474 14.85 -13.51 -19.64
CA VAL A 474 15.25 -14.46 -20.69
C VAL A 474 16.71 -14.91 -20.54
N LYS A 475 17.62 -14.01 -20.18
CA LYS A 475 19.03 -14.37 -19.89
C LYS A 475 19.17 -15.29 -18.69
N LYS A 476 18.35 -15.11 -17.65
CA LYS A 476 18.39 -15.93 -16.42
C LYS A 476 17.80 -17.32 -16.65
N ALA A 477 16.80 -17.44 -17.52
CA ALA A 477 16.05 -18.69 -17.75
C ALA A 477 16.86 -19.86 -18.31
N LYS A 478 18.15 -19.68 -18.70
CA LYS A 478 19.09 -20.72 -19.20
C LYS A 478 18.40 -21.91 -19.88
N LEU A 479 17.64 -21.64 -20.93
CA LEU A 479 17.02 -22.66 -21.77
C LEU A 479 18.05 -23.14 -22.80
N ALA A 480 19.06 -23.88 -22.33
CA ALA A 480 20.03 -24.55 -23.21
C ALA A 480 19.75 -26.05 -23.14
N GLU A 481 19.04 -26.55 -24.15
CA GLU A 481 18.99 -27.98 -24.48
C GLU A 481 19.98 -28.24 -25.62
N ASP A 482 20.46 -29.48 -25.78
CA ASP A 482 21.57 -29.84 -26.69
C ASP A 482 21.38 -29.38 -28.17
N ASN A 483 20.14 -29.07 -28.58
CA ASN A 483 19.78 -28.66 -29.95
C ASN A 483 19.12 -27.27 -30.03
N PHE A 484 19.05 -26.51 -28.92
CA PHE A 484 18.36 -25.22 -28.84
C PHE A 484 19.22 -24.14 -28.19
N PHE A 485 19.50 -23.07 -28.94
CA PHE A 485 20.34 -21.95 -28.53
C PHE A 485 19.53 -20.67 -28.46
N ILE A 486 19.50 -20.01 -27.30
CA ILE A 486 18.96 -18.65 -27.14
C ILE A 486 20.13 -17.66 -27.03
N SER A 487 20.16 -16.66 -27.90
CA SER A 487 21.05 -15.51 -27.83
C SER A 487 20.24 -14.25 -27.55
N VAL A 488 20.65 -13.47 -26.55
CA VAL A 488 19.96 -12.23 -26.15
C VAL A 488 20.87 -11.04 -26.44
N SER A 489 20.44 -10.17 -27.35
CA SER A 489 21.14 -8.94 -27.71
C SER A 489 20.49 -7.74 -27.04
N THR A 490 21.17 -7.18 -26.03
CA THR A 490 20.68 -5.99 -25.30
C THR A 490 20.84 -4.69 -26.09
N SER A 491 21.80 -4.62 -27.01
CA SER A 491 22.03 -3.44 -27.85
C SER A 491 20.95 -3.31 -28.94
N THR A 492 20.55 -4.42 -29.56
CA THR A 492 19.50 -4.44 -30.60
C THR A 492 18.09 -4.69 -30.05
N LYS A 493 17.97 -4.92 -28.73
CA LYS A 493 16.70 -5.24 -28.04
C LYS A 493 15.99 -6.43 -28.69
N GLU A 494 16.74 -7.50 -28.92
CA GLU A 494 16.34 -8.65 -29.71
C GLU A 494 16.72 -9.96 -29.02
N VAL A 495 15.85 -10.96 -29.10
CA VAL A 495 16.07 -12.33 -28.64
C VAL A 495 16.07 -13.24 -29.87
N VAL A 496 17.16 -13.95 -30.11
CA VAL A 496 17.31 -14.89 -31.23
C VAL A 496 17.34 -16.31 -30.68
N ALA A 497 16.35 -17.11 -31.06
CA ALA A 497 16.27 -18.54 -30.75
C ALA A 497 16.63 -19.36 -32.00
N THR A 498 17.58 -20.27 -31.88
CA THR A 498 18.04 -21.14 -32.97
C THR A 498 17.88 -22.60 -32.55
N TYR A 499 17.11 -23.36 -33.31
CA TYR A 499 17.01 -24.81 -33.19
C TYR A 499 17.78 -25.49 -34.32
N SER A 500 18.66 -26.42 -34.00
CA SER A 500 19.41 -27.20 -34.99
C SER A 500 19.34 -28.69 -34.65
N LYS A 501 18.76 -29.50 -35.54
CA LYS A 501 18.81 -30.96 -35.45
C LYS A 501 19.20 -31.52 -36.83
N ASP A 502 20.30 -32.26 -36.88
CA ASP A 502 20.90 -32.79 -38.10
C ASP A 502 21.23 -31.69 -39.14
N GLU A 503 20.70 -31.79 -40.37
CA GLU A 503 20.88 -30.79 -41.45
C GLU A 503 19.76 -29.73 -41.52
N THR A 504 18.77 -29.81 -40.61
CA THR A 504 17.60 -28.90 -40.59
C THR A 504 17.72 -27.92 -39.44
N GLY A 505 17.75 -26.62 -39.77
CA GLY A 505 17.87 -25.54 -38.80
C GLY A 505 16.73 -24.53 -38.91
N MET A 506 16.18 -24.11 -37.78
CA MET A 506 15.14 -23.08 -37.69
C MET A 506 15.58 -21.97 -36.74
N GLY A 507 15.68 -20.74 -37.25
CA GLY A 507 15.94 -19.54 -36.47
C GLY A 507 14.70 -18.66 -36.35
N MET A 508 14.42 -18.18 -35.14
CA MET A 508 13.39 -17.19 -34.83
C MET A 508 14.04 -16.01 -34.11
N SER A 509 13.72 -14.80 -34.54
CA SER A 509 14.09 -13.56 -33.88
C SER A 509 12.85 -12.86 -33.35
N ILE A 510 12.96 -12.33 -32.13
CA ILE A 510 11.93 -11.57 -31.43
C ILE A 510 12.53 -10.19 -31.13
N ARG A 511 12.03 -9.14 -31.79
CA ARG A 511 12.50 -7.76 -31.65
C ARG A 511 11.49 -6.88 -30.91
N PHE A 512 11.92 -6.25 -29.83
CA PHE A 512 11.06 -5.35 -29.06
C PHE A 512 10.97 -3.96 -29.73
N PRO A 513 9.76 -3.43 -29.98
CA PRO A 513 9.62 -2.08 -30.52
C PRO A 513 10.04 -1.03 -29.49
N PRO A 514 10.49 0.16 -29.93
CA PRO A 514 10.87 1.25 -29.02
C PRO A 514 9.74 1.71 -28.08
N SER A 515 8.47 1.52 -28.49
CA SER A 515 7.26 1.90 -27.74
C SER A 515 6.61 0.70 -27.02
N TYR A 516 7.36 -0.36 -26.71
CA TYR A 516 6.86 -1.50 -25.94
C TYR A 516 6.34 -1.03 -24.56
N PRO A 517 5.14 -1.45 -24.09
CA PRO A 517 4.28 -2.49 -24.63
C PRO A 517 3.14 -1.98 -25.52
N LEU A 518 3.08 -0.69 -25.87
CA LEU A 518 2.00 -0.12 -26.70
C LEU A 518 1.95 -0.75 -28.10
N LYS A 519 3.10 -1.15 -28.64
CA LYS A 519 3.20 -1.94 -29.88
C LYS A 519 3.62 -3.37 -29.56
N ASN A 520 3.12 -4.30 -30.37
CA ASN A 520 3.48 -5.72 -30.28
C ASN A 520 4.95 -5.94 -30.65
N VAL A 521 5.52 -7.01 -30.10
CA VAL A 521 6.87 -7.45 -30.42
C VAL A 521 6.89 -8.02 -31.84
N GLU A 522 7.89 -7.66 -32.63
CA GLU A 522 8.06 -8.14 -34.00
C GLU A 522 8.70 -9.54 -33.94
N ILE A 523 8.12 -10.51 -34.65
CA ILE A 523 8.65 -11.88 -34.74
C ILE A 523 9.09 -12.11 -36.18
N ASP A 524 10.40 -12.18 -36.39
CA ASP A 524 11.04 -12.41 -37.69
C ASP A 524 11.59 -13.85 -37.75
N GLY A 525 11.16 -14.65 -38.73
CA GLY A 525 11.78 -15.96 -39.00
C GLY A 525 13.06 -15.80 -39.81
N THR A 526 14.23 -15.85 -39.16
CA THR A 526 15.47 -15.37 -39.79
C THR A 526 16.19 -16.38 -40.67
N ARG A 527 15.90 -17.70 -40.58
CA ARG A 527 16.41 -18.76 -41.51
C ARG A 527 15.70 -20.10 -41.24
N SER A 528 15.10 -20.69 -42.27
CA SER A 528 14.65 -22.09 -42.25
C SER A 528 15.41 -22.88 -43.32
N PHE A 529 16.41 -23.68 -42.91
CA PHE A 529 17.06 -24.62 -43.82
C PHE A 529 16.18 -25.88 -43.87
N GLY A 530 15.60 -26.20 -45.04
CA GLY A 530 14.82 -27.43 -45.27
C GLY A 530 13.30 -27.36 -45.06
N ILE A 531 12.73 -26.22 -44.64
CA ILE A 531 11.27 -26.04 -44.45
C ILE A 531 10.74 -25.05 -45.51
N SER A 532 9.61 -25.35 -46.15
CA SER A 532 9.00 -24.42 -47.12
C SER A 532 8.54 -23.13 -46.42
N VAL A 533 8.73 -21.98 -47.09
CA VAL A 533 8.38 -20.65 -46.57
C VAL A 533 6.92 -20.57 -46.09
N LEU A 534 6.02 -21.32 -46.73
CA LEU A 534 4.60 -21.41 -46.35
C LEU A 534 4.41 -22.13 -45.00
N LYS A 535 5.09 -23.26 -44.76
CA LYS A 535 5.04 -23.97 -43.47
C LYS A 535 5.70 -23.17 -42.36
N CYS A 536 6.78 -22.45 -42.65
CA CYS A 536 7.42 -21.54 -41.69
C CYS A 536 6.48 -20.39 -41.32
N ARG A 537 5.77 -19.79 -42.29
CA ARG A 537 4.77 -18.74 -42.04
C ARG A 537 3.59 -19.25 -41.23
N ASP A 538 3.12 -20.47 -41.47
CA ASP A 538 2.00 -21.07 -40.72
C ASP A 538 2.43 -21.47 -39.30
N LEU A 539 3.66 -21.94 -39.11
CA LEU A 539 4.30 -22.14 -37.79
C LEU A 539 4.49 -20.81 -37.04
N LEU A 540 4.95 -19.75 -37.70
CA LEU A 540 5.07 -18.42 -37.09
C LEU A 540 3.70 -17.89 -36.71
N LYS A 541 2.67 -18.06 -37.54
CA LYS A 541 1.29 -17.66 -37.22
C LYS A 541 0.69 -18.45 -36.05
N SER A 542 1.03 -19.73 -35.87
CA SER A 542 0.60 -20.51 -34.71
C SER A 542 1.41 -20.21 -33.45
N LEU A 543 2.71 -19.89 -33.61
CA LEU A 543 3.62 -19.53 -32.52
C LEU A 543 3.46 -18.07 -32.06
N THR A 544 3.01 -17.15 -32.93
CA THR A 544 2.80 -15.74 -32.59
C THR A 544 1.86 -15.56 -31.40
N PRO A 545 0.61 -16.06 -31.41
CA PRO A 545 -0.26 -15.97 -30.24
C PRO A 545 0.32 -16.71 -29.04
N PHE A 546 1.07 -17.79 -29.27
CA PHE A 546 1.72 -18.56 -28.21
C PHE A 546 2.91 -17.85 -27.57
N VAL A 547 3.72 -17.07 -28.29
CA VAL A 547 4.82 -16.23 -27.77
C VAL A 547 4.25 -14.97 -27.14
N HIS A 548 3.20 -14.38 -27.72
CA HIS A 548 2.47 -13.26 -27.12
C HIS A 548 1.81 -13.67 -25.79
N ASN A 549 1.30 -14.90 -25.68
CA ASN A 549 0.85 -15.48 -24.40
C ASN A 549 2.03 -15.95 -23.53
N ARG A 550 3.05 -16.63 -24.07
CA ARG A 550 4.18 -17.21 -23.30
C ARG A 550 5.15 -16.17 -22.76
N MET A 551 5.27 -14.97 -23.33
CA MET A 551 6.00 -13.87 -22.67
C MET A 551 5.31 -13.48 -21.35
N ALA A 552 4.01 -13.77 -21.18
CA ALA A 552 3.36 -13.70 -19.87
C ALA A 552 3.67 -14.92 -18.97
N TRP A 553 4.14 -16.05 -19.53
CA TRP A 553 4.51 -17.29 -18.83
C TRP A 553 6.03 -17.45 -18.58
N LEU A 554 6.92 -16.73 -19.28
CA LEU A 554 8.39 -16.82 -19.12
C LEU A 554 8.91 -16.33 -17.76
N LYS A 555 8.00 -15.94 -16.89
CA LYS A 555 8.23 -15.74 -15.47
C LYS A 555 7.91 -17.01 -14.62
N GLN A 556 7.75 -18.18 -15.24
CA GLN A 556 7.84 -19.50 -14.59
C GLN A 556 9.30 -19.95 -14.53
#